data_AF-A0A1N7PUZ1-F1
#
_entry.id   AF-A0A1N7PUZ1-F1
#
_cell.length_a   1.000
_cell.length_b   1.000
_cell.length_c   1.000
_cell.angle_alpha   90.00
_cell.angle_beta   90.00
_cell.angle_gamma   90.00
#
_symmetry.space_group_name_H-M   'P 1'
#
loop_
_entity.id
_entity.type
_entity.pdbx_description
1 polymer ?
#
loop_
_entity_poly.entity_id
_entity_poly.type
_entity_poly.pdbx_seq_one_letter_code
_entity_poly.pdbx_strand_id
1 'polypeptide(L)'
;MKSIFLLPLFLLSFFVQVQAQDPLNNYNRAKTLISYGNYKDAMDLLRPYMDEKQFGNLSNYATFYFAQAAFLNKQTALAKASLSPLIENARWEKIEDVRYLMALVHFEEESFSDGLGQILLITDEDLKKEAENATYNYLKNASLSYMVGNIAKYESNKGFLLALKEQLERQTVMSSNDRNIYNQIKDVRVEGQKDLTPQVKRDDVLDIAVVLPFNYNGGTDVRRLNSTNFIFELYQGINFAIEEARRKGLRFNVKSFDTQRNPDRTRSILADPFFDIADVIIGPLYPEEMDVVAAFSEKKGIPFINPLSNIDDKLETFDFAYLFRPSISSIANGVMDFARKNIEGKRIAIAYSTATRDEMLAKKIAEESSRFDYQIVAIEKVNERNIRDFFDRINLKRGNENPRTDMVIILSDDPNVASPTFGLLESISREIPVLVMDSWLYFNFANFEMLQSQNFHFIANNTMKFGSQELEDFREGFYAKYKVYPSLNAHLGYELMTWISGTINNSRGFDLRNNLNQMTQTQGKISYGLDFRNSKNNRFVPVLQLQKGVLEMK
;
A
#
# COMPACT_ATOMS: atom_id res chain seq x y z
N MET A 1 82.56 38.78 8.45
CA MET A 1 81.37 37.90 8.51
C MET A 1 80.63 38.17 9.81
N LYS A 2 79.43 38.75 9.77
CA LYS A 2 78.42 38.64 10.84
C LYS A 2 77.09 39.23 10.35
N SER A 3 76.05 38.42 10.54
CA SER A 3 74.63 38.60 10.24
C SER A 3 74.03 39.82 10.93
N ILE A 4 73.12 40.54 10.24
CA ILE A 4 72.07 41.33 10.88
C ILE A 4 70.73 41.03 10.18
N PHE A 5 69.82 40.48 10.99
CA PHE A 5 68.40 40.28 10.77
C PHE A 5 67.68 41.60 10.48
N LEU A 6 66.74 41.59 9.54
CA LEU A 6 65.68 42.60 9.48
C LEU A 6 64.35 41.94 9.09
N LEU A 7 63.52 41.81 10.13
CA LEU A 7 62.10 41.44 10.13
C LEU A 7 61.29 42.50 9.35
N PRO A 8 60.20 42.11 8.66
CA PRO A 8 59.05 43.00 8.55
C PRO A 8 57.80 42.37 9.17
N LEU A 9 57.35 43.06 10.22
CA LEU A 9 55.98 43.31 10.66
C LEU A 9 54.85 42.42 10.09
N PHE A 10 54.27 41.64 10.99
CA PHE A 10 52.91 41.09 10.89
C PHE A 10 51.91 42.25 11.05
N LEU A 11 51.34 42.73 9.95
CA LEU A 11 50.19 43.64 9.96
C LEU A 11 48.92 42.78 9.84
N LEU A 12 48.26 42.58 10.98
CA LEU A 12 46.94 41.94 11.08
C LEU A 12 45.90 42.90 10.49
N SER A 13 45.70 42.82 9.17
CA SER A 13 44.55 43.43 8.52
C SER A 13 43.32 42.54 8.78
N PHE A 14 42.49 42.92 9.75
CA PHE A 14 41.12 42.43 9.83
C PHE A 14 40.39 42.88 8.56
N PHE A 15 40.34 42.02 7.55
CA PHE A 15 39.33 42.12 6.51
C PHE A 15 38.00 41.75 7.15
N VAL A 16 37.22 42.77 7.54
CA VAL A 16 35.77 42.62 7.60
C VAL A 16 35.32 42.41 6.15
N GLN A 17 35.20 41.16 5.74
CA GLN A 17 34.41 40.84 4.55
C GLN A 17 32.98 41.23 4.88
N VAL A 18 32.59 42.43 4.44
CA VAL A 18 31.21 42.75 4.15
C VAL A 18 30.78 41.73 3.09
N GLN A 19 30.10 40.66 3.50
CA GLN A 19 29.39 39.81 2.55
C GLN A 19 28.34 40.70 1.89
N ALA A 20 28.61 41.13 0.66
CA ALA A 20 27.57 41.60 -0.23
C ALA A 20 26.55 40.45 -0.33
N GLN A 21 25.38 40.61 0.28
CA GLN A 21 24.28 39.68 0.09
C GLN A 21 23.95 39.69 -1.40
N ASP A 22 24.13 38.54 -2.06
CA ASP A 22 23.71 38.35 -3.43
C ASP A 22 22.23 38.75 -3.56
N PRO A 23 21.88 39.79 -4.34
CA PRO A 23 20.53 40.32 -4.46
C PRO A 23 19.50 39.27 -4.88
N LEU A 24 19.94 38.16 -5.48
CA LEU A 24 19.11 37.08 -5.99
C LEU A 24 19.15 35.81 -5.13
N ASN A 25 19.84 35.83 -3.98
CA ASN A 25 19.94 34.64 -3.12
C ASN A 25 18.56 34.15 -2.65
N ASN A 26 17.68 35.07 -2.25
CA ASN A 26 16.32 34.70 -1.82
C ASN A 26 15.45 34.20 -2.97
N TYR A 27 15.60 34.79 -4.16
CA TYR A 27 14.92 34.32 -5.38
C TYR A 27 15.35 32.89 -5.75
N ASN A 28 16.66 32.61 -5.76
CA ASN A 28 17.19 31.27 -6.04
C ASN A 28 16.80 30.27 -4.96
N ARG A 29 16.85 30.67 -3.69
CA ARG A 29 16.39 29.87 -2.56
C ARG A 29 14.92 29.52 -2.67
N ALA A 30 14.07 30.45 -3.11
CA ALA A 30 12.65 30.19 -3.30
C ALA A 30 12.39 29.09 -4.35
N LYS A 31 13.09 29.13 -5.49
CA LYS A 31 12.99 28.06 -6.51
C LYS A 31 13.38 26.70 -5.95
N THR A 32 14.44 26.65 -5.14
CA THR A 32 14.87 25.43 -4.44
C THR A 32 13.81 24.95 -3.45
N LEU A 33 13.19 25.86 -2.68
CA LEU A 33 12.11 25.51 -1.75
C LEU A 33 10.87 24.94 -2.46
N ILE A 34 10.53 25.43 -3.65
CA ILE A 34 9.45 24.84 -4.48
C ILE A 34 9.77 23.38 -4.80
N SER A 35 11.01 23.06 -5.20
CA SER A 35 11.41 21.67 -5.47
C SER A 35 11.41 20.75 -4.23
N TYR A 36 11.57 21.31 -3.02
CA TYR A 36 11.51 20.56 -1.76
C TYR A 36 10.13 20.52 -1.10
N GLY A 37 9.09 21.04 -1.77
CA GLY A 37 7.73 21.03 -1.25
C GLY A 37 7.41 22.11 -0.21
N ASN A 38 8.31 23.07 0.02
CA ASN A 38 8.09 24.15 0.98
C ASN A 38 7.54 25.42 0.29
N TYR A 39 6.29 25.32 -0.14
CA TYR A 39 5.66 26.31 -1.03
C TYR A 39 5.35 27.65 -0.35
N LYS A 40 4.95 27.63 0.93
CA LYS A 40 4.61 28.85 1.67
C LYS A 40 5.83 29.75 1.84
N ASP A 41 6.93 29.18 2.29
CA ASP A 41 8.18 29.93 2.47
C ASP A 41 8.74 30.40 1.13
N ALA A 42 8.59 29.61 0.06
CA ALA A 42 8.95 30.03 -1.29
C ALA A 42 8.15 31.24 -1.76
N MET A 43 6.83 31.25 -1.54
CA MET A 43 5.95 32.38 -1.88
C MET A 43 6.34 33.65 -1.12
N ASP A 44 6.64 33.55 0.17
CA ASP A 44 7.04 34.70 0.98
C ASP A 44 8.40 35.28 0.53
N LEU A 45 9.33 34.42 0.11
CA LEU A 45 10.61 34.86 -0.47
C LEU A 45 10.48 35.47 -1.87
N LEU A 46 9.49 35.05 -2.67
CA LEU A 46 9.28 35.55 -4.04
C LEU A 46 8.51 36.88 -4.07
N ARG A 47 7.63 37.14 -3.09
CA ARG A 47 6.73 38.30 -3.07
C ARG A 47 7.43 39.65 -3.32
N PRO A 48 8.60 39.96 -2.73
CA PRO A 48 9.28 41.23 -3.00
C PRO A 48 9.75 41.38 -4.45
N TYR A 49 10.09 40.27 -5.11
CA TYR A 49 10.63 40.27 -6.47
C TYR A 49 9.57 40.45 -7.55
N MET A 50 8.29 40.42 -7.20
CA MET A 50 7.16 40.60 -8.13
C MET A 50 6.91 42.07 -8.51
N ASP A 51 7.60 43.04 -7.90
CA ASP A 51 7.47 44.45 -8.27
C ASP A 51 8.20 44.75 -9.60
N GLU A 52 7.42 44.99 -10.66
CA GLU A 52 7.92 45.31 -11.99
C GLU A 52 8.79 46.58 -12.00
N LYS A 53 8.45 47.60 -11.20
CA LYS A 53 9.22 48.87 -11.19
C LYS A 53 10.61 48.66 -10.62
N GLN A 54 10.76 47.70 -9.71
CA GLN A 54 12.01 47.40 -9.04
C GLN A 54 12.85 46.36 -9.79
N PHE A 55 12.20 45.36 -10.41
CA PHE A 55 12.88 44.17 -10.94
C PHE A 55 12.68 43.95 -12.44
N GLY A 56 11.88 44.77 -13.14
CA GLY A 56 11.66 44.68 -14.58
C GLY A 56 11.25 43.26 -15.01
N ASN A 57 11.94 42.69 -16.00
CA ASN A 57 11.64 41.34 -16.49
C ASN A 57 11.74 40.23 -15.43
N LEU A 58 12.56 40.40 -14.38
CA LEU A 58 12.66 39.41 -13.30
C LEU A 58 11.33 39.28 -12.53
N SER A 59 10.53 40.33 -12.49
CA SER A 59 9.21 40.30 -11.84
C SER A 59 8.25 39.31 -12.50
N ASN A 60 8.33 39.12 -13.82
CA ASN A 60 7.53 38.12 -14.53
C ASN A 60 7.92 36.70 -14.12
N TYR A 61 9.22 36.43 -14.01
CA TYR A 61 9.72 35.15 -13.53
C TYR A 61 9.35 34.90 -12.06
N ALA A 62 9.50 35.89 -11.19
CA ALA A 62 9.10 35.80 -9.79
C ALA A 62 7.60 35.53 -9.64
N THR A 63 6.76 36.22 -10.42
CA THR A 63 5.31 36.04 -10.46
C THR A 63 4.92 34.64 -10.94
N PHE A 64 5.60 34.12 -11.96
CA PHE A 64 5.38 32.75 -12.44
C PHE A 64 5.70 31.69 -11.38
N TYR A 65 6.87 31.75 -10.75
CA TYR A 65 7.24 30.80 -9.69
C TYR A 65 6.37 30.97 -8.44
N PHE A 66 5.92 32.19 -8.14
CA PHE A 66 4.97 32.46 -7.06
C PHE A 66 3.63 31.77 -7.35
N ALA A 67 3.11 31.90 -8.58
CA ALA A 67 1.89 31.24 -9.01
C ALA A 67 2.01 29.71 -8.98
N GLN A 68 3.15 29.17 -9.41
CA GLN A 68 3.44 27.73 -9.34
C GLN A 68 3.42 27.24 -7.89
N ALA A 69 4.07 27.96 -6.97
CA ALA A 69 4.05 27.64 -5.55
C ALA A 69 2.64 27.76 -4.96
N ALA A 70 1.86 28.78 -5.34
CA ALA A 70 0.48 28.94 -4.92
C ALA A 70 -0.41 27.78 -5.37
N PHE A 71 -0.26 27.34 -6.63
CA PHE A 71 -0.98 26.19 -7.17
C PHE A 71 -0.64 24.89 -6.42
N LEU A 72 0.66 24.61 -6.22
CA LEU A 72 1.14 23.44 -5.47
C LEU A 72 0.70 23.47 -4.00
N ASN A 73 0.57 24.66 -3.41
CA ASN A 73 0.03 24.86 -2.06
C ASN A 73 -1.51 24.89 -2.00
N LYS A 74 -2.20 24.44 -3.06
CA LYS A 74 -3.67 24.39 -3.16
C LYS A 74 -4.37 25.74 -3.03
N GLN A 75 -3.71 26.84 -3.40
CA GLN A 75 -4.27 28.19 -3.44
C GLN A 75 -4.63 28.58 -4.87
N THR A 76 -5.58 27.86 -5.48
CA THR A 76 -5.94 27.96 -6.91
C THR A 76 -6.37 29.37 -7.33
N ALA A 77 -7.18 30.06 -6.53
CA ALA A 77 -7.61 31.42 -6.82
C ALA A 77 -6.45 32.42 -6.85
N LEU A 78 -5.47 32.26 -5.94
CA LEU A 78 -4.27 33.09 -5.89
C LEU A 78 -3.33 32.80 -7.06
N ALA A 79 -3.14 31.52 -7.41
CA ALA A 79 -2.38 31.11 -8.58
C ALA A 79 -2.98 31.72 -9.86
N LYS A 80 -4.30 31.59 -10.05
CA LYS A 80 -5.04 32.19 -11.17
C LYS A 80 -4.83 33.69 -11.26
N ALA A 81 -5.06 34.42 -10.16
CA ALA A 81 -4.90 35.87 -10.10
C ALA A 81 -3.46 36.31 -10.43
N SER A 82 -2.46 35.52 -10.03
CA SER A 82 -1.05 35.79 -10.32
C SER A 82 -0.66 35.50 -11.77
N LEU A 83 -1.31 34.53 -12.42
CA LEU A 83 -1.04 34.16 -13.81
C LEU A 83 -1.73 35.07 -14.83
N SER A 84 -2.89 35.64 -14.50
CA SER A 84 -3.66 36.46 -15.45
C SER A 84 -2.86 37.60 -16.10
N PRO A 85 -2.08 38.41 -15.35
CA PRO A 85 -1.26 39.47 -15.96
C PRO A 85 -0.16 38.94 -16.87
N LEU A 86 0.36 37.73 -16.59
CA LEU A 86 1.38 37.09 -17.42
C LEU A 86 0.81 36.57 -18.74
N ILE A 87 -0.44 36.10 -18.76
CA ILE A 87 -1.13 35.67 -20.00
C ILE A 87 -1.35 36.86 -20.94
N GLU A 88 -1.65 38.03 -20.40
CA GLU A 88 -1.83 39.26 -21.20
C GLU A 88 -0.50 39.71 -21.85
N ASN A 89 0.64 39.36 -21.24
CA ASN A 89 1.97 39.59 -21.82
C ASN A 89 2.38 38.46 -22.79
N ALA A 90 1.66 38.36 -23.91
CA ALA A 90 1.82 37.28 -24.90
C ALA A 90 3.22 37.16 -25.56
N ARG A 91 4.12 38.13 -25.34
CA ARG A 91 5.50 38.13 -25.88
C ARG A 91 6.54 37.59 -24.89
N TRP A 92 6.14 37.22 -23.68
CA TRP A 92 7.07 36.72 -22.68
C TRP A 92 7.59 35.32 -23.05
N GLU A 93 8.89 35.08 -22.82
CA GLU A 93 9.58 33.86 -23.22
C GLU A 93 8.94 32.58 -22.66
N LYS A 94 8.37 32.63 -21.45
CA LYS A 94 7.70 31.52 -20.77
C LYS A 94 6.18 31.53 -20.90
N ILE A 95 5.63 32.19 -21.93
CA ILE A 95 4.18 32.29 -22.10
C ILE A 95 3.52 30.91 -22.22
N GLU A 96 4.17 29.94 -22.84
CA GLU A 96 3.63 28.59 -22.94
C GLU A 96 3.64 27.86 -21.58
N ASP A 97 4.68 28.03 -20.75
CA ASP A 97 4.68 27.54 -19.36
C ASP A 97 3.51 28.14 -18.55
N VAL A 98 3.22 29.44 -18.75
CA VAL A 98 2.10 30.13 -18.10
C VAL A 98 0.76 29.55 -18.55
N ARG A 99 0.60 29.29 -19.85
CA ARG A 99 -0.61 28.66 -20.41
C ARG A 99 -0.83 27.27 -19.85
N TYR A 100 0.24 26.48 -19.76
CA TYR A 100 0.16 25.15 -19.16
C TYR A 100 -0.26 25.22 -17.68
N LEU A 101 0.39 26.04 -16.86
CA LEU A 101 0.02 26.17 -15.45
C LEU A 101 -1.40 26.73 -15.27
N MET A 102 -1.84 27.67 -16.12
CA MET A 102 -3.21 28.16 -16.11
C MET A 102 -4.21 27.06 -16.51
N ALA A 103 -3.85 26.17 -17.44
CA ALA A 103 -4.68 25.03 -17.79
C ALA A 103 -4.88 24.09 -16.59
N LEU A 104 -3.82 23.80 -15.83
CA LEU A 104 -3.90 23.00 -14.60
C LEU A 104 -4.80 23.64 -13.54
N VAL A 105 -4.70 24.96 -13.38
CA VAL A 105 -5.59 25.76 -12.52
C VAL A 105 -7.05 25.59 -12.93
N HIS A 106 -7.36 25.74 -14.23
CA HIS A 106 -8.73 25.54 -14.74
C HIS A 106 -9.23 24.11 -14.58
N PHE A 107 -8.36 23.12 -14.72
CA PHE A 107 -8.73 21.71 -14.52
C PHE A 107 -9.03 21.36 -13.07
N GLU A 108 -8.28 21.90 -12.10
CA GLU A 108 -8.63 21.77 -10.67
C GLU A 108 -9.96 22.48 -10.33
N GLU A 109 -10.33 23.53 -11.08
CA GLU A 109 -11.63 24.22 -10.96
C GLU A 109 -12.75 23.56 -11.79
N GLU A 110 -12.52 22.37 -12.37
CA GLU A 110 -13.43 21.65 -13.29
C GLU A 110 -13.89 22.47 -14.51
N SER A 111 -13.18 23.56 -14.82
CA SER A 111 -13.44 24.45 -15.95
C SER A 111 -12.72 23.93 -17.20
N PHE A 112 -13.08 22.71 -17.62
CA PHE A 112 -12.34 21.95 -18.64
C PHE A 112 -12.19 22.69 -19.98
N SER A 113 -13.22 23.41 -20.41
CA SER A 113 -13.21 24.13 -21.69
C SER A 113 -12.17 25.26 -21.73
N ASP A 114 -11.98 25.95 -20.60
CA ASP A 114 -11.00 27.03 -20.46
C ASP A 114 -9.58 26.46 -20.38
N GLY A 115 -9.40 25.37 -19.62
CA GLY A 115 -8.11 24.68 -19.52
C GLY A 115 -7.64 24.11 -20.86
N LEU A 116 -8.53 23.40 -21.57
CA LEU A 116 -8.26 22.92 -22.93
C LEU A 116 -7.99 24.07 -23.91
N GLY A 117 -8.67 25.20 -23.75
CA GLY A 117 -8.44 26.41 -24.54
C GLY A 117 -7.01 26.94 -24.42
N GLN A 118 -6.43 26.89 -23.23
CA GLN A 118 -5.02 27.25 -23.03
C GLN A 118 -4.05 26.24 -23.65
N ILE A 119 -4.36 24.94 -23.56
CA ILE A 119 -3.50 23.87 -24.09
C ILE A 119 -3.43 23.91 -25.61
N LEU A 120 -4.52 24.24 -26.30
CA LEU A 120 -4.53 24.38 -27.76
C LEU A 120 -3.59 25.47 -28.30
N LEU A 121 -3.15 26.39 -27.44
CA LEU A 121 -2.24 27.47 -27.79
C LEU A 121 -0.77 27.14 -27.52
N ILE A 122 -0.46 25.95 -26.99
CA ILE A 122 0.91 25.47 -26.74
C ILE A 122 1.45 24.85 -28.03
N THR A 123 2.63 25.31 -28.45
CA THR A 123 3.27 24.88 -29.71
C THR A 123 4.60 24.15 -29.49
N ASP A 124 5.24 24.35 -28.35
CA ASP A 124 6.41 23.57 -27.94
C ASP A 124 6.04 22.09 -27.81
N GLU A 125 6.75 21.22 -28.54
CA GLU A 125 6.38 19.81 -28.66
C GLU A 125 6.53 19.03 -27.35
N ASP A 126 7.51 19.36 -26.51
CA ASP A 126 7.72 18.66 -25.24
C ASP A 126 6.69 19.10 -24.20
N LEU A 127 6.43 20.41 -24.10
CA LEU A 127 5.41 20.96 -23.21
C LEU A 127 3.99 20.57 -23.65
N LYS A 128 3.74 20.49 -24.96
CA LYS A 128 2.46 20.02 -25.51
C LYS A 128 2.17 18.58 -25.10
N LYS A 129 3.17 17.69 -25.12
CA LYS A 129 3.02 16.31 -24.61
C LYS A 129 2.68 16.31 -23.11
N GLU A 130 3.35 17.14 -22.33
CA GLU A 130 3.05 17.28 -20.90
C GLU A 130 1.61 17.78 -20.67
N ALA A 131 1.17 18.76 -21.46
CA ALA A 131 -0.17 19.31 -21.42
C ALA A 131 -1.25 18.30 -21.86
N GLU A 132 -0.99 17.49 -22.89
CA GLU A 132 -1.87 16.38 -23.28
C GLU A 132 -1.97 15.31 -22.18
N ASN A 133 -0.86 14.99 -21.50
CA ASN A 133 -0.87 14.09 -20.35
C ASN A 133 -1.72 14.64 -19.18
N ALA A 134 -1.57 15.92 -18.87
CA ALA A 134 -2.40 16.60 -17.88
C ALA A 134 -3.88 16.58 -18.29
N THR A 135 -4.18 16.86 -19.57
CA THR A 135 -5.54 16.80 -20.12
C THR A 135 -6.18 15.45 -19.81
N TYR A 136 -5.52 14.35 -20.17
CA TYR A 136 -6.04 13.02 -19.88
C TYR A 136 -6.26 12.80 -18.38
N ASN A 137 -5.27 13.12 -17.54
CA ASN A 137 -5.34 12.83 -16.10
C ASN A 137 -6.53 13.52 -15.41
N TYR A 138 -6.82 14.77 -15.78
CA TYR A 138 -7.95 15.52 -15.24
C TYR A 138 -9.29 15.14 -15.89
N LEU A 139 -9.29 14.79 -17.18
CA LEU A 139 -10.54 14.53 -17.90
C LEU A 139 -10.93 13.05 -17.95
N LYS A 140 -10.10 12.08 -17.54
CA LYS A 140 -10.41 10.63 -17.61
C LYS A 140 -11.70 10.19 -16.89
N ASN A 141 -12.24 11.03 -16.00
CA ASN A 141 -13.51 10.82 -15.30
C ASN A 141 -14.59 11.86 -15.67
N ALA A 142 -14.33 12.76 -16.61
CA ALA A 142 -15.31 13.74 -17.07
C ALA A 142 -16.45 13.05 -17.81
N SER A 143 -17.64 13.68 -17.83
CA SER A 143 -18.83 13.05 -18.38
C SER A 143 -18.70 12.78 -19.89
N LEU A 144 -19.14 11.59 -20.31
CA LEU A 144 -19.13 11.22 -21.73
C LEU A 144 -19.92 12.20 -22.61
N SER A 145 -21.05 12.72 -22.11
CA SER A 145 -21.85 13.72 -22.84
C SER A 145 -21.07 15.00 -23.11
N TYR A 146 -20.27 15.47 -22.16
CA TYR A 146 -19.39 16.63 -22.37
C TYR A 146 -18.35 16.32 -23.45
N MET A 147 -17.69 15.17 -23.36
CA MET A 147 -16.62 14.80 -24.30
C MET A 147 -17.13 14.63 -25.72
N VAL A 148 -18.23 13.90 -25.92
CA VAL A 148 -18.85 13.72 -27.24
C VAL A 148 -19.32 15.06 -27.82
N GLY A 149 -19.90 15.94 -26.99
CA GLY A 149 -20.33 17.27 -27.43
C GLY A 149 -19.20 18.21 -27.84
N ASN A 150 -17.95 17.94 -27.41
CA ASN A 150 -16.80 18.82 -27.64
C ASN A 150 -15.69 18.19 -28.49
N ILE A 151 -15.87 16.97 -29.00
CA ILE A 151 -14.83 16.26 -29.78
C ILE A 151 -14.34 17.08 -30.98
N ALA A 152 -15.23 17.71 -31.74
CA ALA A 152 -14.87 18.51 -32.91
C ALA A 152 -13.97 19.71 -32.57
N LYS A 153 -14.01 20.20 -31.32
CA LYS A 153 -13.19 21.33 -30.86
C LYS A 153 -11.81 20.90 -30.37
N TYR A 154 -11.68 19.66 -29.89
CA TYR A 154 -10.50 19.16 -29.19
C TYR A 154 -9.90 17.90 -29.82
N GLU A 155 -10.25 17.59 -31.07
CA GLU A 155 -9.76 16.42 -31.80
C GLU A 155 -8.24 16.41 -32.00
N SER A 156 -7.58 17.57 -31.93
CA SER A 156 -6.13 17.67 -32.02
C SER A 156 -5.40 17.40 -30.71
N ASN A 157 -6.11 17.30 -29.58
CA ASN A 157 -5.53 17.02 -28.26
C ASN A 157 -5.62 15.52 -27.97
N LYS A 158 -4.47 14.83 -28.00
CA LYS A 158 -4.43 13.37 -27.82
C LYS A 158 -4.88 12.93 -26.43
N GLY A 159 -4.64 13.73 -25.40
CA GLY A 159 -5.08 13.48 -24.04
C GLY A 159 -6.59 13.46 -23.89
N PHE A 160 -7.26 14.42 -24.51
CA PHE A 160 -8.73 14.48 -24.58
C PHE A 160 -9.30 13.25 -25.29
N LEU A 161 -8.74 12.91 -26.46
CA LEU A 161 -9.18 11.75 -27.22
C LEU A 161 -8.96 10.43 -26.46
N LEU A 162 -7.85 10.28 -25.74
CA LEU A 162 -7.60 9.11 -24.90
C LEU A 162 -8.61 8.99 -23.76
N ALA A 163 -8.92 10.10 -23.08
CA ALA A 163 -9.93 10.13 -22.03
C ALA A 163 -11.31 9.74 -22.56
N LEU A 164 -11.69 10.25 -23.74
CA LEU A 164 -12.93 9.89 -24.42
C LEU A 164 -12.96 8.41 -24.83
N LYS A 165 -11.86 7.88 -25.37
CA LYS A 165 -11.73 6.46 -25.69
C LYS A 165 -12.02 5.58 -24.48
N GLU A 166 -11.40 5.86 -23.32
CA GLU A 166 -11.64 5.08 -22.10
C GLU A 166 -13.08 5.20 -21.59
N GLN A 167 -13.68 6.38 -21.67
CA GLN A 167 -15.08 6.57 -21.29
C GLN A 167 -16.04 5.76 -22.18
N LEU A 168 -15.75 5.66 -23.47
CA LEU A 168 -16.49 4.80 -24.40
C LEU A 168 -16.30 3.32 -24.07
N GLU A 169 -15.07 2.87 -23.80
CA GLU A 169 -14.74 1.47 -23.48
C GLU A 169 -15.39 0.97 -22.17
N ARG A 170 -15.70 1.88 -21.24
CA ARG A 170 -16.43 1.56 -20.01
C ARG A 170 -17.92 1.27 -20.23
N GLN A 171 -18.48 1.59 -21.39
CA GLN A 171 -19.89 1.32 -21.68
C GLN A 171 -20.13 -0.17 -21.91
N THR A 172 -21.15 -0.74 -21.27
CA THR A 172 -21.60 -2.11 -21.53
C THR A 172 -22.29 -2.26 -22.88
N VAL A 173 -22.91 -1.18 -23.38
CA VAL A 173 -23.54 -1.09 -24.70
C VAL A 173 -23.29 0.31 -25.28
N MET A 174 -22.63 0.38 -26.43
CA MET A 174 -22.39 1.63 -27.16
C MET A 174 -23.54 1.93 -28.13
N SER A 175 -23.91 3.21 -28.27
CA SER A 175 -24.78 3.66 -29.36
C SER A 175 -24.06 3.59 -30.71
N SER A 176 -24.81 3.62 -31.82
CA SER A 176 -24.22 3.65 -33.17
C SER A 176 -23.31 4.87 -33.37
N ASN A 177 -23.65 6.01 -32.76
CA ASN A 177 -22.84 7.23 -32.81
C ASN A 177 -21.53 7.06 -32.02
N ASP A 178 -21.63 6.53 -30.79
CA ASP A 178 -20.47 6.29 -29.91
C ASP A 178 -19.51 5.28 -30.52
N ARG A 179 -20.03 4.25 -31.19
CA ARG A 179 -19.22 3.27 -31.92
C ARG A 179 -18.46 3.88 -33.10
N ASN A 180 -19.06 4.83 -33.82
CA ASN A 180 -18.39 5.53 -34.91
C ASN A 180 -17.25 6.40 -34.38
N ILE A 181 -17.49 7.13 -33.30
CA ILE A 181 -16.46 7.93 -32.61
C ILE A 181 -15.33 7.02 -32.12
N TYR A 182 -15.66 5.92 -31.44
CA TYR A 182 -14.68 4.95 -30.96
C TYR A 182 -13.77 4.45 -32.08
N ASN A 183 -14.36 4.05 -33.22
CA ASN A 183 -13.59 3.54 -34.35
C ASN A 183 -12.61 4.56 -34.95
N GLN A 184 -12.88 5.86 -34.80
CA GLN A 184 -12.00 6.94 -35.25
C GLN A 184 -10.82 7.17 -34.29
N ILE A 185 -11.00 6.89 -32.99
CA ILE A 185 -10.03 7.24 -31.93
C ILE A 185 -9.39 6.03 -31.25
N LYS A 186 -9.77 4.80 -31.61
CA LYS A 186 -9.30 3.55 -30.98
C LYS A 186 -7.77 3.41 -30.93
N ASP A 187 -7.07 4.00 -31.90
CA ASP A 187 -5.62 3.91 -32.06
C ASP A 187 -4.87 5.10 -31.44
N VAL A 188 -5.57 6.06 -30.81
CA VAL A 188 -4.96 7.22 -30.16
C VAL A 188 -4.13 6.77 -28.95
N ARG A 189 -2.93 7.36 -28.82
CA ARG A 189 -1.98 7.16 -27.72
C ARG A 189 -1.36 8.49 -27.32
N VAL A 190 -0.92 8.62 -26.06
CA VAL A 190 -0.20 9.80 -25.54
C VAL A 190 1.17 9.36 -25.03
N GLU A 191 2.25 10.07 -25.41
CA GLU A 191 3.61 9.74 -24.98
C GLU A 191 3.79 9.96 -23.46
N GLY A 192 4.40 8.99 -22.77
CA GLY A 192 4.58 9.04 -21.31
C GLY A 192 3.40 8.49 -20.50
N GLN A 193 2.22 8.37 -21.09
CA GLN A 193 1.14 7.51 -20.60
C GLN A 193 1.45 6.09 -21.07
N LYS A 194 1.67 5.16 -20.13
CA LYS A 194 1.58 3.74 -20.47
C LYS A 194 0.13 3.53 -20.90
N ASP A 195 -0.08 3.06 -22.13
CA ASP A 195 -1.35 2.44 -22.47
C ASP A 195 -1.65 1.44 -21.34
N LEU A 196 -2.72 1.66 -20.58
CA LEU A 196 -3.26 0.63 -19.67
C LEU A 196 -3.77 -0.59 -20.47
N THR A 197 -3.80 -0.46 -21.80
CA THR A 197 -3.75 -1.58 -22.74
C THR A 197 -2.32 -1.79 -23.24
N PRO A 198 -1.47 -2.58 -22.58
CA PRO A 198 -0.28 -3.08 -23.25
C PRO A 198 -0.76 -3.85 -24.49
N GLN A 199 -0.56 -3.28 -25.68
CA GLN A 199 -0.33 -4.06 -26.88
C GLN A 199 1.14 -4.50 -26.92
N VAL A 200 1.63 -5.07 -25.82
CA VAL A 200 2.32 -6.35 -25.98
C VAL A 200 1.18 -7.30 -26.31
N LYS A 201 1.35 -8.16 -27.30
CA LYS A 201 0.51 -9.33 -27.46
C LYS A 201 0.68 -10.14 -26.15
N ARG A 202 -0.03 -9.77 -25.07
CA ARG A 202 0.03 -10.47 -23.79
C ARG A 202 -0.36 -11.88 -24.13
N ASP A 203 0.59 -12.80 -23.96
CA ASP A 203 0.23 -14.19 -24.00
C ASP A 203 -0.74 -14.46 -22.84
N ASP A 204 -1.51 -15.53 -22.93
CA ASP A 204 -2.47 -15.89 -21.88
C ASP A 204 -1.76 -16.42 -20.61
N VAL A 205 -0.58 -15.89 -20.28
CA VAL A 205 0.36 -16.35 -19.25
C VAL A 205 0.44 -15.32 -18.14
N LEU A 206 0.31 -15.76 -16.90
CA LEU A 206 0.56 -14.94 -15.72
C LEU A 206 2.04 -15.00 -15.35
N ASP A 207 2.73 -13.87 -15.46
CA ASP A 207 4.16 -13.74 -15.12
C ASP A 207 4.34 -13.36 -13.63
N ILE A 208 4.94 -14.25 -12.84
CA ILE A 208 5.07 -14.11 -11.39
C ILE A 208 6.54 -14.12 -10.96
N ALA A 209 6.98 -13.04 -10.33
CA ALA A 209 8.28 -12.99 -9.66
C ALA A 209 8.10 -13.34 -8.17
N VAL A 210 8.72 -14.43 -7.71
CA VAL A 210 8.71 -14.82 -6.29
C VAL A 210 10.02 -14.34 -5.65
N VAL A 211 9.97 -13.27 -4.88
CA VAL A 211 11.12 -12.58 -4.29
C VAL A 211 11.12 -12.84 -2.78
N LEU A 212 11.74 -13.95 -2.36
CA LEU A 212 11.72 -14.42 -0.98
C LEU A 212 13.14 -14.71 -0.45
N PRO A 213 13.38 -14.61 0.86
CA PRO A 213 14.69 -14.86 1.46
C PRO A 213 14.90 -16.36 1.70
N PHE A 214 15.00 -17.15 0.63
CA PHE A 214 15.25 -18.59 0.72
C PHE A 214 16.55 -18.93 1.46
N ASN A 215 17.48 -17.98 1.59
CA ASN A 215 18.76 -18.12 2.28
C ASN A 215 19.55 -19.33 1.75
N TYR A 216 19.49 -19.54 0.44
CA TYR A 216 20.12 -20.65 -0.23
C TYR A 216 21.60 -20.33 -0.45
N ASN A 217 22.47 -20.95 0.33
CA ASN A 217 23.94 -20.76 0.27
C ASN A 217 24.63 -21.61 -0.81
N GLY A 218 23.96 -21.90 -1.94
CA GLY A 218 24.62 -22.39 -3.17
C GLY A 218 25.35 -23.74 -3.08
N GLY A 219 25.26 -24.49 -1.99
CA GLY A 219 25.91 -25.78 -1.83
C GLY A 219 25.20 -26.90 -2.59
N THR A 220 25.94 -27.86 -3.13
CA THR A 220 25.43 -29.04 -3.85
C THR A 220 24.54 -29.98 -3.00
N ASP A 221 24.39 -29.70 -1.70
CA ASP A 221 23.57 -30.49 -0.78
C ASP A 221 22.27 -29.75 -0.40
N VAL A 222 21.26 -29.92 -1.25
CA VAL A 222 19.83 -29.67 -0.93
C VAL A 222 19.42 -30.38 0.38
N ARG A 223 20.19 -31.40 0.81
CA ARG A 223 20.02 -32.19 2.04
C ARG A 223 20.20 -31.41 3.36
N ARG A 224 20.75 -30.19 3.34
CA ARG A 224 20.89 -29.34 4.54
C ARG A 224 19.76 -28.32 4.71
N LEU A 225 18.78 -28.28 3.81
CA LEU A 225 17.59 -27.46 3.99
C LEU A 225 16.70 -28.16 5.02
N ASN A 226 16.60 -27.60 6.23
CA ASN A 226 15.64 -28.06 7.21
C ASN A 226 14.23 -28.01 6.61
N SER A 227 13.54 -29.15 6.60
CA SER A 227 12.17 -29.32 6.10
C SER A 227 11.12 -28.45 6.83
N THR A 228 11.52 -27.76 7.90
CA THR A 228 10.70 -26.91 8.77
C THR A 228 10.94 -25.40 8.56
N ASN A 229 11.51 -25.01 7.42
CA ASN A 229 11.68 -23.60 7.10
C ASN A 229 10.38 -23.04 6.50
N PHE A 230 9.73 -22.14 7.25
CA PHE A 230 8.46 -21.51 6.90
C PHE A 230 8.41 -20.86 5.51
N ILE A 231 9.55 -20.41 4.97
CA ILE A 231 9.64 -19.82 3.63
C ILE A 231 9.47 -20.89 2.55
N PHE A 232 10.07 -22.07 2.74
CA PHE A 232 9.89 -23.20 1.84
C PHE A 232 8.50 -23.82 1.99
N GLU A 233 7.93 -23.84 3.19
CA GLU A 233 6.54 -24.26 3.41
C GLU A 233 5.56 -23.35 2.65
N LEU A 234 5.72 -22.02 2.78
CA LEU A 234 4.96 -21.03 2.01
C LEU A 234 5.10 -21.29 0.50
N TYR A 235 6.33 -21.46 0.02
CA TYR A 235 6.60 -21.71 -1.39
C TYR A 235 6.01 -23.05 -1.88
N GLN A 236 5.99 -24.10 -1.06
CA GLN A 236 5.33 -25.36 -1.39
C GLN A 236 3.81 -25.17 -1.58
N GLY A 237 3.18 -24.36 -0.72
CA GLY A 237 1.78 -23.96 -0.88
C GLY A 237 1.52 -23.24 -2.20
N ILE A 238 2.34 -22.23 -2.51
CA ILE A 238 2.28 -21.48 -3.78
C ILE A 238 2.43 -22.42 -4.98
N ASN A 239 3.46 -23.28 -4.97
CA ASN A 239 3.73 -24.20 -6.07
C ASN A 239 2.61 -25.24 -6.25
N PHE A 240 2.00 -25.71 -5.15
CA PHE A 240 0.85 -26.62 -5.22
C PHE A 240 -0.34 -25.95 -5.92
N ALA A 241 -0.69 -24.72 -5.54
CA ALA A 241 -1.75 -23.95 -6.18
C ALA A 241 -1.49 -23.70 -7.68
N ILE A 242 -0.25 -23.36 -8.06
CA ILE A 242 0.14 -23.19 -9.48
C ILE A 242 -0.12 -24.47 -10.28
N GLU A 243 0.28 -25.63 -9.75
CA GLU A 243 0.08 -26.90 -10.46
C GLU A 243 -1.40 -27.26 -10.62
N GLU A 244 -2.22 -27.03 -9.59
CA GLU A 244 -3.66 -27.22 -9.69
C GLU A 244 -4.30 -26.27 -10.71
N ALA A 245 -3.89 -25.01 -10.71
CA ALA A 245 -4.36 -24.01 -11.66
C ALA A 245 -3.93 -24.35 -13.11
N ARG A 246 -2.72 -24.89 -13.31
CA ARG A 246 -2.25 -25.40 -14.61
C ARG A 246 -3.13 -26.53 -15.14
N ARG A 247 -3.54 -27.47 -14.27
CA ARG A 247 -4.49 -28.54 -14.66
C ARG A 247 -5.85 -27.98 -15.07
N LYS A 248 -6.23 -26.80 -14.56
CA LYS A 248 -7.45 -26.07 -14.92
C LYS A 248 -7.27 -25.14 -16.14
N GLY A 249 -6.12 -25.20 -16.83
CA GLY A 249 -5.87 -24.49 -18.08
C GLY A 249 -5.22 -23.11 -17.94
N LEU A 250 -4.95 -22.63 -16.72
CA LEU A 250 -4.22 -21.39 -16.50
C LEU A 250 -2.73 -21.58 -16.84
N ARG A 251 -2.12 -20.58 -17.48
CA ARG A 251 -0.69 -20.59 -17.83
C ARG A 251 0.06 -19.65 -16.92
N PHE A 252 1.24 -20.08 -16.49
CA PHE A 252 2.08 -19.34 -15.57
C PHE A 252 3.53 -19.43 -15.99
N ASN A 253 4.22 -18.29 -15.96
CA ASN A 253 5.66 -18.19 -16.03
C ASN A 253 6.14 -17.66 -14.69
N VAL A 254 6.86 -18.49 -13.92
CA VAL A 254 7.21 -18.19 -12.53
C VAL A 254 8.70 -18.25 -12.38
N LYS A 255 9.30 -17.16 -11.89
CA LYS A 255 10.73 -17.09 -11.59
C LYS A 255 10.94 -16.71 -10.13
N SER A 256 11.77 -17.48 -9.43
CA SER A 256 12.06 -17.26 -8.02
C SER A 256 13.44 -16.64 -7.84
N PHE A 257 13.53 -15.72 -6.89
CA PHE A 257 14.73 -14.97 -6.56
C PHE A 257 14.97 -15.02 -5.05
N ASP A 258 16.15 -15.48 -4.66
CA ASP A 258 16.57 -15.54 -3.26
C ASP A 258 17.18 -14.21 -2.81
N THR A 259 16.47 -13.45 -1.97
CA THR A 259 16.94 -12.14 -1.50
C THR A 259 17.98 -12.22 -0.39
N GLN A 260 18.06 -13.35 0.32
CA GLN A 260 18.93 -13.56 1.48
C GLN A 260 18.79 -12.52 2.59
N ARG A 261 17.61 -11.91 2.73
CA ARG A 261 17.36 -10.80 3.67
C ARG A 261 18.36 -9.64 3.47
N ASN A 262 18.73 -9.38 2.22
CA ASN A 262 19.75 -8.39 1.89
C ASN A 262 19.19 -7.36 0.89
N PRO A 263 19.02 -6.09 1.31
CA PRO A 263 18.51 -5.04 0.44
C PRO A 263 19.37 -4.76 -0.81
N ASP A 264 20.70 -4.85 -0.72
CA ASP A 264 21.60 -4.62 -1.87
C ASP A 264 21.49 -5.74 -2.91
N ARG A 265 21.39 -6.98 -2.43
CA ARG A 265 21.10 -8.14 -3.28
C ARG A 265 19.72 -8.01 -3.92
N THR A 266 18.73 -7.56 -3.15
CA THR A 266 17.37 -7.30 -3.66
C THR A 266 17.40 -6.26 -4.79
N ARG A 267 18.17 -5.17 -4.68
CA ARG A 267 18.35 -4.22 -5.79
C ARG A 267 18.94 -4.87 -7.03
N SER A 268 19.93 -5.74 -6.86
CA SER A 268 20.54 -6.49 -7.98
C SER A 268 19.55 -7.45 -8.64
N ILE A 269 18.71 -8.13 -7.85
CA ILE A 269 17.65 -9.00 -8.34
C ILE A 269 16.66 -8.24 -9.21
N LEU A 270 16.22 -7.05 -8.76
CA LEU A 270 15.23 -6.23 -9.47
C LEU A 270 15.74 -5.67 -10.81
N ALA A 271 17.03 -5.81 -11.12
CA ALA A 271 17.58 -5.51 -12.43
C ALA A 271 17.44 -6.66 -13.44
N ASP A 272 16.96 -7.84 -13.03
CA ASP A 272 16.73 -8.98 -13.92
C ASP A 272 15.63 -8.65 -14.96
N PRO A 273 15.83 -8.95 -16.26
CA PRO A 273 14.86 -8.63 -17.31
C PRO A 273 13.48 -9.25 -17.12
N PHE A 274 13.35 -10.30 -16.30
CA PHE A 274 12.04 -10.87 -15.97
C PHE A 274 11.09 -9.85 -15.34
N PHE A 275 11.61 -8.85 -14.61
CA PHE A 275 10.78 -7.80 -14.03
C PHE A 275 10.25 -6.79 -15.07
N ASP A 276 10.67 -6.86 -16.34
CA ASP A 276 10.03 -6.06 -17.41
C ASP A 276 8.73 -6.67 -17.91
N ILE A 277 8.50 -7.97 -17.64
CA ILE A 277 7.28 -8.69 -18.04
C ILE A 277 6.42 -9.14 -16.86
N ALA A 278 6.95 -9.15 -15.63
CA ALA A 278 6.22 -9.61 -14.46
C ALA A 278 4.90 -8.82 -14.23
N ASP A 279 3.79 -9.53 -14.08
CA ASP A 279 2.49 -8.95 -13.72
C ASP A 279 2.37 -8.75 -12.21
N VAL A 280 3.06 -9.56 -11.41
CA VAL A 280 2.99 -9.49 -9.94
C VAL A 280 4.28 -9.99 -9.29
N ILE A 281 4.63 -9.36 -8.17
CA ILE A 281 5.73 -9.78 -7.30
C ILE A 281 5.13 -10.38 -6.01
N ILE A 282 5.50 -11.61 -5.67
CA ILE A 282 5.21 -12.21 -4.36
C ILE A 282 6.43 -12.02 -3.48
N GLY A 283 6.29 -11.23 -2.41
CA GLY A 283 7.37 -10.78 -1.54
C GLY A 283 7.70 -9.29 -1.74
N PRO A 284 8.63 -8.74 -0.95
CA PRO A 284 9.52 -9.45 -0.02
C PRO A 284 8.81 -9.78 1.30
N LEU A 285 9.51 -10.44 2.23
CA LEU A 285 8.98 -10.77 3.55
C LEU A 285 9.32 -9.72 4.59
N TYR A 286 10.53 -9.15 4.53
CA TYR A 286 11.08 -8.36 5.63
C TYR A 286 11.02 -6.84 5.37
N PRO A 287 10.87 -6.01 6.42
CA PRO A 287 10.76 -4.56 6.29
C PRO A 287 11.96 -3.90 5.60
N GLU A 288 13.18 -4.41 5.80
CA GLU A 288 14.41 -3.82 5.24
C GLU A 288 14.46 -3.93 3.70
N GLU A 289 13.81 -4.94 3.14
CA GLU A 289 13.72 -5.19 1.69
C GLU A 289 12.49 -4.52 1.08
N MET A 290 11.46 -4.27 1.89
CA MET A 290 10.18 -3.71 1.44
C MET A 290 10.36 -2.35 0.76
N ASP A 291 11.20 -1.46 1.29
CA ASP A 291 11.42 -0.14 0.69
C ASP A 291 12.05 -0.24 -0.70
N VAL A 292 12.94 -1.22 -0.89
CA VAL A 292 13.62 -1.47 -2.17
C VAL A 292 12.61 -1.96 -3.22
N VAL A 293 11.80 -2.95 -2.85
CA VAL A 293 10.79 -3.51 -3.77
C VAL A 293 9.67 -2.52 -4.02
N ALA A 294 9.23 -1.76 -3.01
CA ALA A 294 8.17 -0.76 -3.15
C ALA A 294 8.57 0.36 -4.10
N ALA A 295 9.75 0.95 -3.94
CA ALA A 295 10.24 2.01 -4.84
C ALA A 295 10.36 1.52 -6.30
N PHE A 296 10.79 0.27 -6.50
CA PHE A 296 10.82 -0.36 -7.82
C PHE A 296 9.42 -0.56 -8.39
N SER A 297 8.51 -1.06 -7.56
CA SER A 297 7.12 -1.38 -7.92
C SER A 297 6.35 -0.12 -8.34
N GLU A 298 6.51 1.00 -7.62
CA GLU A 298 5.96 2.30 -8.02
C GLU A 298 6.49 2.75 -9.39
N LYS A 299 7.80 2.66 -9.58
CA LYS A 299 8.44 3.07 -10.84
C LYS A 299 7.98 2.22 -12.03
N LYS A 300 7.78 0.91 -11.82
CA LYS A 300 7.43 -0.04 -12.89
C LYS A 300 5.93 -0.21 -13.05
N GLY A 301 5.12 0.14 -12.07
CA GLY A 301 3.69 -0.14 -12.02
C GLY A 301 3.38 -1.64 -11.87
N ILE A 302 4.21 -2.36 -11.11
CA ILE A 302 4.03 -3.81 -10.86
C ILE A 302 3.61 -3.97 -9.40
N PRO A 303 2.43 -4.55 -9.10
CA PRO A 303 2.03 -4.77 -7.72
C PRO A 303 2.94 -5.81 -7.05
N PHE A 304 3.36 -5.53 -5.82
CA PHE A 304 3.97 -6.53 -4.96
C PHE A 304 3.07 -6.85 -3.77
N ILE A 305 3.08 -8.11 -3.36
CA ILE A 305 2.25 -8.63 -2.27
C ILE A 305 3.17 -9.22 -1.20
N ASN A 306 3.20 -8.61 -0.01
CA ASN A 306 3.80 -9.26 1.14
C ASN A 306 2.85 -10.38 1.64
N PRO A 307 3.29 -11.64 1.67
CA PRO A 307 2.42 -12.77 1.94
C PRO A 307 2.13 -12.99 3.44
N LEU A 308 2.94 -12.44 4.35
CA LEU A 308 2.92 -12.83 5.77
C LEU A 308 2.82 -11.66 6.75
N SER A 309 3.17 -10.43 6.35
CA SER A 309 3.16 -9.27 7.23
C SER A 309 1.75 -8.75 7.52
N ASN A 310 1.53 -8.30 8.76
CA ASN A 310 0.38 -7.48 9.14
C ASN A 310 0.76 -5.99 9.30
N ILE A 311 2.05 -5.62 9.17
CA ILE A 311 2.53 -4.24 9.40
C ILE A 311 2.20 -3.35 8.19
N ASP A 312 1.47 -2.26 8.42
CA ASP A 312 0.94 -1.33 7.41
C ASP A 312 1.52 0.08 7.43
N ASP A 313 2.52 0.39 8.27
CA ASP A 313 3.10 1.75 8.41
C ASP A 313 3.50 2.43 7.10
N LYS A 314 3.88 1.65 6.09
CA LYS A 314 4.30 2.15 4.76
C LYS A 314 3.32 1.80 3.64
N LEU A 315 2.23 1.12 3.96
CA LEU A 315 1.28 0.66 2.95
C LEU A 315 0.60 1.83 2.24
N GLU A 316 0.27 2.91 2.97
CA GLU A 316 -0.36 4.10 2.40
C GLU A 316 0.59 4.96 1.55
N THR A 317 1.92 4.79 1.70
CA THR A 317 2.93 5.52 0.93
C THR A 317 3.08 5.02 -0.50
N PHE A 318 2.68 3.77 -0.76
CA PHE A 318 2.93 3.08 -2.04
C PHE A 318 1.61 2.53 -2.60
N ASP A 319 1.25 2.89 -3.83
CA ASP A 319 0.05 2.46 -4.53
C ASP A 319 0.12 1.00 -5.00
N PHE A 320 1.33 0.49 -5.23
CA PHE A 320 1.60 -0.87 -5.69
C PHE A 320 2.00 -1.84 -4.58
N ALA A 321 1.94 -1.42 -3.32
CA ALA A 321 2.21 -2.27 -2.15
C ALA A 321 0.93 -2.92 -1.63
N TYR A 322 0.94 -4.24 -1.43
CA TYR A 322 -0.19 -4.99 -0.90
C TYR A 322 0.24 -5.92 0.25
N LEU A 323 -0.64 -6.11 1.22
CA LEU A 323 -0.55 -7.18 2.22
C LEU A 323 -1.60 -8.23 1.91
N PHE A 324 -1.21 -9.49 1.78
CA PHE A 324 -2.19 -10.57 1.65
C PHE A 324 -3.00 -10.77 2.93
N ARG A 325 -2.33 -10.55 4.07
CA ARG A 325 -2.96 -10.64 5.39
C ARG A 325 -3.60 -9.32 5.80
N PRO A 326 -4.57 -9.35 6.72
CA PRO A 326 -5.08 -8.14 7.34
C PRO A 326 -3.99 -7.28 7.94
N SER A 327 -4.09 -5.97 7.77
CA SER A 327 -3.16 -5.09 8.45
C SER A 327 -3.46 -4.96 9.94
N ILE A 328 -2.53 -4.40 10.72
CA ILE A 328 -2.75 -4.05 12.12
C ILE A 328 -4.00 -3.18 12.27
N SER A 329 -4.18 -2.19 11.40
CA SER A 329 -5.39 -1.35 11.40
C SER A 329 -6.66 -2.17 11.15
N SER A 330 -6.64 -3.07 10.17
CA SER A 330 -7.80 -3.94 9.88
C SER A 330 -8.11 -4.92 11.02
N ILE A 331 -7.09 -5.49 11.66
CA ILE A 331 -7.26 -6.38 12.81
C ILE A 331 -7.85 -5.63 14.00
N ALA A 332 -7.29 -4.47 14.34
CA ALA A 332 -7.81 -3.64 15.44
C ALA A 332 -9.27 -3.23 15.20
N ASN A 333 -9.62 -2.84 13.97
CA ASN A 333 -10.99 -2.52 13.59
C ASN A 333 -11.91 -3.74 13.76
N GLY A 334 -11.51 -4.93 13.28
CA GLY A 334 -12.30 -6.16 13.43
C GLY A 334 -12.54 -6.53 14.90
N VAL A 335 -11.52 -6.41 15.74
CA VAL A 335 -11.61 -6.64 17.20
C VAL A 335 -12.59 -5.66 17.85
N MET A 336 -12.48 -4.37 17.55
CA MET A 336 -13.37 -3.35 18.13
C MET A 336 -14.80 -3.43 17.59
N ASP A 337 -14.98 -3.80 16.32
CA ASP A 337 -16.29 -4.06 15.74
C ASP A 337 -16.99 -5.24 16.42
N PHE A 338 -16.26 -6.32 16.67
CA PHE A 338 -16.76 -7.44 17.45
C PHE A 338 -17.12 -7.02 18.88
N ALA A 339 -16.20 -6.36 19.59
CA ALA A 339 -16.41 -5.93 20.97
C ALA A 339 -17.67 -5.07 21.14
N ARG A 340 -17.89 -4.12 20.23
CA ARG A 340 -19.06 -3.21 20.25
C ARG A 340 -20.39 -3.91 19.98
N LYS A 341 -20.38 -4.98 19.19
CA LYS A 341 -21.60 -5.70 18.79
C LYS A 341 -21.97 -6.81 19.78
N ASN A 342 -20.96 -7.45 20.37
CA ASN A 342 -21.12 -8.75 21.01
C ASN A 342 -20.74 -8.78 22.50
N ILE A 343 -20.11 -7.74 23.05
CA ILE A 343 -19.73 -7.70 24.46
C ILE A 343 -20.44 -6.59 25.21
N GLU A 344 -21.08 -6.96 26.31
CA GLU A 344 -21.61 -6.04 27.30
C GLU A 344 -20.48 -5.51 28.20
N GLY A 345 -20.44 -4.19 28.38
CA GLY A 345 -19.39 -3.53 29.15
C GLY A 345 -18.31 -2.90 28.27
N LYS A 346 -17.41 -2.17 28.92
CA LYS A 346 -16.44 -1.29 28.25
C LYS A 346 -15.03 -1.36 28.83
N ARG A 347 -14.75 -2.28 29.76
CA ARG A 347 -13.44 -2.41 30.42
C ARG A 347 -12.59 -3.47 29.74
N ILE A 348 -11.51 -3.09 29.09
CA ILE A 348 -10.64 -4.01 28.32
C ILE A 348 -9.29 -4.20 29.05
N ALA A 349 -8.84 -5.44 29.16
CA ALA A 349 -7.49 -5.79 29.52
C ALA A 349 -6.74 -6.34 28.30
N ILE A 350 -5.56 -5.79 27.99
CA ILE A 350 -4.75 -6.16 26.82
C ILE A 350 -3.42 -6.72 27.29
N ALA A 351 -3.11 -7.95 26.91
CA ALA A 351 -1.79 -8.55 27.02
C ALA A 351 -1.20 -8.71 25.63
N TYR A 352 0.10 -8.40 25.45
CA TYR A 352 0.77 -8.54 24.16
C TYR A 352 2.20 -9.07 24.30
N SER A 353 2.68 -9.81 23.29
CA SER A 353 4.01 -10.43 23.34
C SER A 353 5.16 -9.44 23.11
N THR A 354 6.39 -9.94 23.00
CA THR A 354 7.57 -9.14 22.61
C THR A 354 7.65 -8.85 21.12
N ALA A 355 6.81 -9.46 20.28
CA ALA A 355 6.82 -9.24 18.84
C ALA A 355 6.39 -7.80 18.51
N THR A 356 7.10 -7.16 17.58
CA THR A 356 6.80 -5.79 17.13
C THR A 356 5.36 -5.64 16.66
N ARG A 357 4.85 -6.63 15.90
CA ARG A 357 3.43 -6.66 15.48
C ARG A 357 2.48 -6.58 16.67
N ASP A 358 2.72 -7.38 17.72
CA ASP A 358 1.81 -7.47 18.87
C ASP A 358 1.77 -6.19 19.68
N GLU A 359 2.94 -5.57 19.86
CA GLU A 359 3.04 -4.26 20.50
C GLU A 359 2.31 -3.17 19.70
N MET A 360 2.50 -3.14 18.38
CA MET A 360 1.81 -2.17 17.51
C MET A 360 0.30 -2.42 17.49
N LEU A 361 -0.14 -3.68 17.43
CA LEU A 361 -1.55 -4.04 17.47
C LEU A 361 -2.18 -3.69 18.82
N ALA A 362 -1.49 -3.91 19.94
CA ALA A 362 -1.96 -3.50 21.26
C ALA A 362 -2.16 -1.98 21.35
N LYS A 363 -1.19 -1.21 20.86
CA LYS A 363 -1.29 0.26 20.78
C LYS A 363 -2.48 0.67 19.91
N LYS A 364 -2.64 0.08 18.73
CA LYS A 364 -3.73 0.39 17.82
C LYS A 364 -5.10 0.05 18.43
N ILE A 365 -5.23 -1.10 19.09
CA ILE A 365 -6.47 -1.46 19.81
C ILE A 365 -6.75 -0.48 20.94
N ALA A 366 -5.74 -0.04 21.71
CA ALA A 366 -5.93 0.93 22.78
C ALA A 366 -6.37 2.32 22.26
N GLU A 367 -5.81 2.76 21.13
CA GLU A 367 -6.24 3.97 20.43
C GLU A 367 -7.71 3.87 19.99
N GLU A 368 -8.08 2.80 19.29
CA GLU A 368 -9.46 2.58 18.83
C GLU A 368 -10.42 2.41 20.02
N SER A 369 -10.00 1.73 21.08
CA SER A 369 -10.77 1.58 22.33
C SER A 369 -11.15 2.94 22.91
N SER A 370 -10.18 3.86 22.97
CA SER A 370 -10.38 5.21 23.49
C SER A 370 -11.39 6.01 22.64
N ARG A 371 -11.42 5.80 21.32
CA ARG A 371 -12.38 6.45 20.41
C ARG A 371 -13.83 6.00 20.62
N PHE A 372 -14.06 4.84 21.25
CA PHE A 372 -15.40 4.28 21.50
C PHE A 372 -15.76 4.24 23.01
N ASP A 373 -15.08 5.05 23.82
CA ASP A 373 -15.22 5.17 25.28
C ASP A 373 -14.98 3.86 26.06
N TYR A 374 -14.13 2.98 25.54
CA TYR A 374 -13.66 1.83 26.30
C TYR A 374 -12.57 2.25 27.30
N GLN A 375 -12.66 1.72 28.52
CA GLN A 375 -11.66 1.90 29.56
C GLN A 375 -10.62 0.78 29.47
N ILE A 376 -9.37 1.13 29.18
CA ILE A 376 -8.25 0.19 29.31
C ILE A 376 -7.90 0.03 30.80
N VAL A 377 -8.18 -1.14 31.37
CA VAL A 377 -7.89 -1.42 32.80
C VAL A 377 -6.51 -2.02 33.01
N ALA A 378 -5.93 -2.63 31.97
CA ALA A 378 -4.55 -3.09 31.93
C ALA A 378 -4.08 -3.16 30.46
N ILE A 379 -2.85 -2.76 30.19
CA ILE A 379 -2.16 -2.99 28.93
C ILE A 379 -0.72 -3.36 29.20
N GLU A 380 -0.35 -4.61 28.95
CA GLU A 380 0.92 -5.17 29.44
C GLU A 380 1.62 -6.07 28.45
N LYS A 381 2.95 -5.93 28.44
CA LYS A 381 3.83 -6.84 27.74
C LYS A 381 3.99 -8.14 28.55
N VAL A 382 3.67 -9.27 27.93
CA VAL A 382 3.66 -10.58 28.57
C VAL A 382 4.59 -11.59 27.89
N ASN A 383 5.00 -12.59 28.66
CA ASN A 383 5.71 -13.80 28.26
C ASN A 383 5.31 -14.97 29.20
N GLU A 384 5.97 -16.12 29.04
CA GLU A 384 5.76 -17.32 29.87
C GLU A 384 5.85 -17.10 31.39
N ARG A 385 6.59 -16.07 31.83
CA ARG A 385 6.92 -15.83 33.25
C ARG A 385 5.92 -14.92 33.95
N ASN A 386 5.37 -13.93 33.25
CA ASN A 386 4.55 -12.87 33.85
C ASN A 386 3.08 -12.87 33.40
N ILE A 387 2.67 -13.78 32.50
CA ILE A 387 1.26 -13.88 32.08
C ILE A 387 0.33 -14.14 33.27
N ARG A 388 0.76 -14.94 34.26
CA ARG A 388 0.00 -15.17 35.50
C ARG A 388 -0.21 -13.88 36.31
N ASP A 389 0.84 -13.05 36.42
CA ASP A 389 0.77 -11.77 37.13
C ASP A 389 -0.21 -10.79 36.48
N PHE A 390 -0.32 -10.82 35.14
CA PHE A 390 -1.30 -10.04 34.39
C PHE A 390 -2.73 -10.44 34.78
N PHE A 391 -3.05 -11.74 34.78
CA PHE A 391 -4.37 -12.24 35.19
C PHE A 391 -4.70 -11.95 36.66
N ASP A 392 -3.70 -12.07 37.54
CA ASP A 392 -3.83 -11.71 38.95
C ASP A 392 -4.21 -10.23 39.13
N ARG A 393 -3.59 -9.33 38.36
CA ARG A 393 -3.86 -7.88 38.41
C ARG A 393 -5.28 -7.52 38.00
N ILE A 394 -5.82 -8.19 36.98
CA ILE A 394 -7.20 -7.99 36.51
C ILE A 394 -8.23 -8.76 37.34
N ASN A 395 -7.79 -9.37 38.44
CA ASN A 395 -8.62 -10.05 39.44
C ASN A 395 -9.33 -11.29 38.87
N LEU A 396 -8.71 -11.96 37.91
CA LEU A 396 -9.21 -13.19 37.30
C LEU A 396 -8.70 -14.43 38.06
N LYS A 397 -9.28 -14.68 39.25
CA LYS A 397 -9.03 -15.88 40.07
C LYS A 397 -10.33 -16.62 40.37
N ARG A 398 -10.23 -17.93 40.61
CA ARG A 398 -11.36 -18.78 41.04
C ARG A 398 -12.03 -18.22 42.30
N GLY A 399 -13.36 -18.10 42.27
CA GLY A 399 -14.16 -17.64 43.43
C GLY A 399 -14.20 -16.13 43.65
N ASN A 400 -13.67 -15.33 42.71
CA ASN A 400 -13.77 -13.87 42.77
C ASN A 400 -15.01 -13.38 42.01
N GLU A 401 -15.88 -12.64 42.68
CA GLU A 401 -17.18 -12.24 42.12
C GLU A 401 -17.08 -11.01 41.19
N ASN A 402 -16.02 -10.21 41.31
CA ASN A 402 -15.88 -8.90 40.66
C ASN A 402 -14.60 -8.79 39.81
N PRO A 403 -14.59 -9.29 38.56
CA PRO A 403 -13.48 -9.07 37.65
C PRO A 403 -13.34 -7.57 37.31
N ARG A 404 -12.09 -7.11 37.16
CA ARG A 404 -11.80 -5.71 36.82
C ARG A 404 -12.02 -5.37 35.35
N THR A 405 -12.32 -6.36 34.52
CA THR A 405 -12.46 -6.26 33.07
C THR A 405 -13.71 -6.97 32.57
N ASP A 406 -14.23 -6.53 31.43
CA ASP A 406 -15.35 -7.13 30.69
C ASP A 406 -14.87 -8.00 29.50
N MET A 407 -13.63 -7.81 29.05
CA MET A 407 -13.00 -8.55 27.96
C MET A 407 -11.48 -8.58 28.13
N VAL A 408 -10.87 -9.75 27.90
CA VAL A 408 -9.41 -9.89 27.84
C VAL A 408 -8.99 -10.08 26.39
N ILE A 409 -7.96 -9.37 25.93
CA ILE A 409 -7.35 -9.53 24.61
C ILE A 409 -5.90 -9.94 24.80
N ILE A 410 -5.49 -11.06 24.21
CA ILE A 410 -4.13 -11.62 24.30
C ILE A 410 -3.55 -11.72 22.89
N LEU A 411 -2.63 -10.80 22.59
CA LEU A 411 -1.97 -10.66 21.29
C LEU A 411 -0.62 -11.39 21.35
N SER A 412 -0.64 -12.68 21.01
CA SER A 412 0.57 -13.50 20.96
C SER A 412 0.35 -14.74 20.09
N ASP A 413 1.31 -15.05 19.23
CA ASP A 413 1.42 -16.37 18.58
C ASP A 413 2.43 -17.28 19.29
N ASP A 414 2.95 -16.88 20.46
CA ASP A 414 3.91 -17.66 21.22
C ASP A 414 3.21 -18.78 22.01
N PRO A 415 3.49 -20.07 21.73
CA PRO A 415 2.92 -21.18 22.49
C PRO A 415 3.29 -21.13 23.98
N ASN A 416 4.40 -20.49 24.37
CA ASN A 416 4.81 -20.34 25.76
C ASN A 416 3.98 -19.29 26.52
N VAL A 417 3.25 -18.42 25.81
CA VAL A 417 2.21 -17.57 26.39
C VAL A 417 0.88 -18.32 26.41
N ALA A 418 0.55 -19.04 25.35
CA ALA A 418 -0.74 -19.71 25.22
C ALA A 418 -0.94 -20.85 26.23
N SER A 419 0.05 -21.74 26.37
CA SER A 419 -0.04 -22.92 27.26
C SER A 419 -0.38 -22.57 28.71
N PRO A 420 0.34 -21.65 29.40
CA PRO A 420 -0.04 -21.25 30.76
C PRO A 420 -1.37 -20.50 30.82
N THR A 421 -1.79 -19.80 29.77
CA THR A 421 -3.12 -19.16 29.72
C THR A 421 -4.23 -20.20 29.72
N PHE A 422 -4.14 -21.27 28.92
CA PHE A 422 -5.13 -22.35 28.92
C PHE A 422 -5.32 -22.93 30.33
N GLY A 423 -4.24 -23.31 31.00
CA GLY A 423 -4.32 -23.90 32.34
C GLY A 423 -4.85 -22.92 33.42
N LEU A 424 -4.66 -21.62 33.23
CA LEU A 424 -5.22 -20.62 34.15
C LEU A 424 -6.73 -20.40 33.93
N LEU A 425 -7.16 -20.33 32.68
CA LEU A 425 -8.56 -20.15 32.32
C LEU A 425 -9.42 -21.35 32.70
N GLU A 426 -8.88 -22.59 32.69
CA GLU A 426 -9.55 -23.77 33.29
C GLU A 426 -9.91 -23.57 34.77
N SER A 427 -9.11 -22.78 35.49
CA SER A 427 -9.31 -22.57 36.92
C SER A 427 -10.31 -21.45 37.25
N ILE A 428 -10.73 -20.65 36.26
CA ILE A 428 -11.57 -19.47 36.45
C ILE A 428 -13.05 -19.87 36.37
N SER A 429 -13.86 -19.43 37.33
CA SER A 429 -15.28 -19.81 37.45
C SER A 429 -16.25 -18.91 36.68
N ARG A 430 -15.79 -17.83 36.06
CA ARG A 430 -16.62 -16.86 35.34
C ARG A 430 -16.20 -16.77 33.88
N GLU A 431 -17.19 -16.86 32.99
CA GLU A 431 -16.99 -16.75 31.54
C GLU A 431 -16.80 -15.29 31.14
N ILE A 432 -15.55 -14.82 31.09
CA ILE A 432 -15.20 -13.55 30.43
C ILE A 432 -14.72 -13.87 29.02
N PRO A 433 -15.18 -13.15 27.98
CA PRO A 433 -14.66 -13.33 26.63
C PRO A 433 -13.15 -13.08 26.58
N VAL A 434 -12.41 -14.09 26.12
CA VAL A 434 -10.95 -14.00 25.93
C VAL A 434 -10.64 -14.05 24.44
N LEU A 435 -10.19 -12.92 23.90
CA LEU A 435 -9.78 -12.82 22.51
C LEU A 435 -8.31 -13.19 22.37
N VAL A 436 -8.02 -14.10 21.46
CA VAL A 436 -6.66 -14.61 21.20
C VAL A 436 -6.40 -14.63 19.71
N MET A 437 -5.13 -14.70 19.32
CA MET A 437 -4.76 -14.87 17.91
C MET A 437 -5.23 -16.25 17.38
N ASP A 438 -5.63 -16.32 16.11
CA ASP A 438 -6.06 -17.58 15.49
C ASP A 438 -4.99 -18.67 15.42
N SER A 439 -3.71 -18.31 15.59
CA SER A 439 -2.60 -19.27 15.73
C SER A 439 -2.81 -20.29 16.85
N TRP A 440 -3.60 -19.95 17.87
CA TRP A 440 -3.91 -20.83 19.00
C TRP A 440 -4.70 -22.08 18.58
N LEU A 441 -5.41 -22.01 17.44
CA LEU A 441 -6.12 -23.15 16.85
C LEU A 441 -5.18 -24.22 16.29
N TYR A 442 -3.89 -23.89 16.09
CA TYR A 442 -2.91 -24.77 15.45
C TYR A 442 -1.87 -25.33 16.42
N PHE A 443 -1.94 -25.00 17.72
CA PHE A 443 -1.01 -25.55 18.70
C PHE A 443 -1.36 -27.00 19.03
N ASN A 444 -0.34 -27.88 19.00
CA ASN A 444 -0.52 -29.32 19.23
C ASN A 444 -1.09 -29.68 20.62
N PHE A 445 -0.97 -28.79 21.61
CA PHE A 445 -1.53 -29.00 22.95
C PHE A 445 -2.97 -28.47 23.11
N ALA A 446 -3.47 -27.67 22.15
CA ALA A 446 -4.82 -27.15 22.20
C ALA A 446 -5.79 -28.25 21.76
N ASN A 447 -6.53 -28.83 22.71
CA ASN A 447 -7.58 -29.80 22.43
C ASN A 447 -8.97 -29.12 22.36
N PHE A 448 -9.94 -29.88 21.87
CA PHE A 448 -11.30 -29.41 21.67
C PHE A 448 -11.94 -28.87 22.95
N GLU A 449 -11.80 -29.62 24.06
CA GLU A 449 -12.38 -29.28 25.36
C GLU A 449 -11.83 -27.96 25.90
N MET A 450 -10.51 -27.74 25.78
CA MET A 450 -9.84 -26.50 26.19
C MET A 450 -10.34 -25.30 25.39
N LEU A 451 -10.47 -25.45 24.06
CA LEU A 451 -10.89 -24.37 23.17
C LEU A 451 -12.36 -24.00 23.36
N GLN A 452 -13.24 -24.96 23.62
CA GLN A 452 -14.68 -24.71 23.77
C GLN A 452 -15.06 -24.24 25.19
N SER A 453 -14.45 -24.77 26.25
CA SER A 453 -14.88 -24.52 27.63
C SER A 453 -14.50 -23.14 28.17
N GLN A 454 -13.56 -22.43 27.54
CA GLN A 454 -12.91 -21.23 28.10
C GLN A 454 -13.36 -19.92 27.44
N ASN A 455 -14.49 -19.93 26.72
CA ASN A 455 -15.06 -18.77 26.01
C ASN A 455 -14.03 -18.02 25.13
N PHE A 456 -13.15 -18.77 24.46
CA PHE A 456 -12.18 -18.22 23.54
C PHE A 456 -12.84 -17.67 22.29
N HIS A 457 -12.30 -16.55 21.84
CA HIS A 457 -12.66 -15.87 20.62
C HIS A 457 -11.38 -15.65 19.80
N PHE A 458 -11.32 -16.20 18.60
CA PHE A 458 -10.12 -16.19 17.76
C PHE A 458 -10.20 -15.04 16.77
N ILE A 459 -9.22 -14.14 16.85
CA ILE A 459 -9.07 -13.00 15.94
C ILE A 459 -8.55 -13.55 14.61
N ALA A 460 -9.39 -13.52 13.56
CA ALA A 460 -9.02 -14.14 12.30
C ALA A 460 -7.92 -13.38 11.57
N ASN A 461 -6.92 -14.10 11.06
CA ASN A 461 -5.79 -13.55 10.32
C ASN A 461 -5.51 -14.39 9.07
N ASN A 462 -6.52 -14.45 8.19
CA ASN A 462 -6.70 -15.45 7.13
C ASN A 462 -6.89 -16.87 7.69
N THR A 463 -7.76 -17.04 8.69
CA THR A 463 -7.98 -18.34 9.32
C THR A 463 -8.53 -19.37 8.33
N MET A 464 -8.04 -20.61 8.43
CA MET A 464 -8.52 -21.73 7.62
C MET A 464 -9.95 -22.12 8.02
N LYS A 465 -10.78 -22.43 7.03
CA LYS A 465 -12.15 -22.89 7.22
C LYS A 465 -12.15 -24.39 7.47
N PHE A 466 -11.81 -24.79 8.70
CA PHE A 466 -11.76 -26.20 9.11
C PHE A 466 -13.06 -26.94 8.76
N GLY A 467 -12.92 -28.17 8.25
CA GLY A 467 -14.05 -29.00 7.85
C GLY A 467 -14.67 -28.65 6.49
N SER A 468 -14.15 -27.68 5.74
CA SER A 468 -14.58 -27.47 4.35
C SER A 468 -13.97 -28.52 3.42
N GLN A 469 -14.73 -28.95 2.42
CA GLN A 469 -14.27 -29.93 1.44
C GLN A 469 -13.01 -29.43 0.70
N GLU A 470 -12.97 -28.14 0.35
CA GLU A 470 -11.84 -27.56 -0.35
C GLU A 470 -10.53 -27.60 0.45
N LEU A 471 -10.63 -27.47 1.79
CA LEU A 471 -9.48 -27.54 2.67
C LEU A 471 -8.97 -28.97 2.79
N GLU A 472 -9.87 -29.95 2.92
CA GLU A 472 -9.50 -31.36 2.97
C GLU A 472 -8.93 -31.84 1.64
N ASP A 473 -9.51 -31.45 0.50
CA ASP A 473 -8.96 -31.74 -0.84
C ASP A 473 -7.53 -31.21 -0.99
N PHE A 474 -7.28 -29.98 -0.52
CA PHE A 474 -5.95 -29.40 -0.50
C PHE A 474 -5.01 -30.22 0.40
N ARG A 475 -5.42 -30.57 1.62
CA ARG A 475 -4.59 -31.31 2.59
C ARG A 475 -4.21 -32.69 2.08
N GLU A 476 -5.18 -33.44 1.55
CA GLU A 476 -4.96 -34.76 0.97
C GLU A 476 -4.04 -34.69 -0.24
N GLY A 477 -4.30 -33.77 -1.17
CA GLY A 477 -3.48 -33.57 -2.36
C GLY A 477 -2.05 -33.13 -2.02
N PHE A 478 -1.91 -32.22 -1.07
CA PHE A 478 -0.61 -31.74 -0.58
C PHE A 478 0.17 -32.88 0.09
N TYR A 479 -0.47 -33.64 0.99
CA TYR A 479 0.13 -34.79 1.66
C TYR A 479 0.51 -35.88 0.66
N ALA A 480 -0.33 -36.17 -0.33
CA ALA A 480 -0.06 -37.15 -1.37
C ALA A 480 1.21 -36.78 -2.15
N LYS A 481 1.47 -35.49 -2.38
CA LYS A 481 2.63 -35.00 -3.11
C LYS A 481 3.89 -34.87 -2.26
N TYR A 482 3.80 -34.16 -1.14
CA TYR A 482 4.96 -33.77 -0.33
C TYR A 482 5.24 -34.74 0.83
N LYS A 483 4.36 -35.72 1.07
CA LYS A 483 4.45 -36.72 2.16
C LYS A 483 4.55 -36.12 3.56
N VAL A 484 4.12 -34.87 3.70
CA VAL A 484 4.04 -34.13 4.96
C VAL A 484 2.71 -33.39 4.98
N TYR A 485 2.10 -33.30 6.16
CA TYR A 485 0.87 -32.53 6.32
C TYR A 485 1.18 -31.03 6.14
N PRO A 486 0.35 -30.25 5.44
CA PRO A 486 0.64 -28.84 5.20
C PRO A 486 0.69 -28.06 6.52
N SER A 487 1.75 -27.26 6.69
CA SER A 487 1.84 -26.29 7.81
C SER A 487 0.92 -25.09 7.57
N LEU A 488 0.73 -24.23 8.57
CA LEU A 488 0.01 -22.97 8.40
C LEU A 488 0.58 -22.14 7.23
N ASN A 489 1.90 -22.09 7.06
CA ASN A 489 2.54 -21.35 5.98
C ASN A 489 2.22 -21.95 4.61
N ALA A 490 2.18 -23.29 4.49
CA ALA A 490 1.77 -23.95 3.25
C ALA A 490 0.30 -23.65 2.89
N HIS A 491 -0.59 -23.62 3.88
CA HIS A 491 -1.98 -23.19 3.67
C HIS A 491 -2.06 -21.73 3.21
N LEU A 492 -1.32 -20.81 3.85
CA LEU A 492 -1.28 -19.40 3.45
C LEU A 492 -0.73 -19.23 2.03
N GLY A 493 0.31 -19.98 1.65
CA GLY A 493 0.87 -19.93 0.30
C GLY A 493 -0.09 -20.43 -0.76
N TYR A 494 -0.86 -21.48 -0.44
CA TYR A 494 -1.89 -22.01 -1.32
C TYR A 494 -3.05 -21.02 -1.51
N GLU A 495 -3.57 -20.47 -0.41
CA GLU A 495 -4.65 -19.49 -0.45
C GLU A 495 -4.22 -18.22 -1.19
N LEU A 496 -3.01 -17.70 -0.91
CA LEU A 496 -2.42 -16.55 -1.59
C LEU A 496 -2.40 -16.73 -3.10
N MET A 497 -1.84 -17.84 -3.58
CA MET A 497 -1.69 -18.07 -5.01
C MET A 497 -3.05 -18.37 -5.67
N THR A 498 -3.98 -19.01 -4.97
CA THR A 498 -5.35 -19.16 -5.46
C THR A 498 -6.04 -17.80 -5.57
N TRP A 499 -5.85 -16.91 -4.60
CA TRP A 499 -6.35 -15.54 -4.65
C TRP A 499 -5.73 -14.74 -5.81
N ILE A 500 -4.40 -14.79 -5.99
CA ILE A 500 -3.71 -14.11 -7.09
C ILE A 500 -4.25 -14.60 -8.44
N SER A 501 -4.23 -15.92 -8.68
CA SER A 501 -4.66 -16.49 -9.97
C SER A 501 -6.17 -16.35 -10.21
N GLY A 502 -6.98 -16.28 -9.15
CA GLY A 502 -8.40 -15.93 -9.23
C GLY A 502 -8.63 -14.44 -9.50
N THR A 503 -7.67 -13.57 -9.15
CA THR A 503 -7.79 -12.11 -9.30
C THR A 503 -7.26 -11.62 -10.63
N ILE A 504 -6.09 -12.08 -11.05
CA ILE A 504 -5.45 -11.71 -12.30
C ILE A 504 -5.16 -12.96 -13.13
N ASN A 505 -5.69 -12.98 -14.36
CA ASN A 505 -5.54 -14.07 -15.32
C ASN A 505 -6.02 -13.61 -16.70
N ASN A 506 -5.84 -14.46 -17.71
CA ASN A 506 -6.28 -14.19 -19.08
C ASN A 506 -7.77 -13.78 -19.22
N SER A 507 -8.68 -14.31 -18.39
CA SER A 507 -10.11 -13.99 -18.46
C SER A 507 -10.49 -12.67 -17.77
N ARG A 508 -9.71 -12.25 -16.78
CA ARG A 508 -9.96 -11.04 -15.96
C ARG A 508 -9.01 -9.88 -16.29
N GLY A 509 -8.03 -10.12 -17.14
CA GLY A 509 -6.88 -9.23 -17.29
C GLY A 509 -5.91 -9.32 -16.10
N PHE A 510 -4.82 -8.59 -16.22
CA PHE A 510 -3.68 -8.65 -15.31
C PHE A 510 -3.52 -7.40 -14.44
N ASP A 511 -4.51 -6.52 -14.42
CA ASP A 511 -4.53 -5.35 -13.53
C ASP A 511 -5.11 -5.75 -12.17
N LEU A 512 -4.22 -5.98 -11.20
CA LEU A 512 -4.61 -6.40 -9.85
C LEU A 512 -5.54 -5.37 -9.19
N ARG A 513 -5.20 -4.07 -9.24
CA ARG A 513 -5.93 -3.04 -8.49
C ARG A 513 -7.33 -2.86 -9.06
N ASN A 514 -7.44 -2.79 -10.38
CA ASN A 514 -8.74 -2.64 -11.04
C ASN A 514 -9.64 -3.84 -10.74
N ASN A 515 -9.10 -5.06 -10.80
CA ASN A 515 -9.86 -6.27 -10.52
C ASN A 515 -10.32 -6.32 -9.05
N LEU A 516 -9.45 -5.97 -8.09
CA LEU A 516 -9.83 -5.92 -6.67
C LEU A 516 -10.91 -4.88 -6.36
N ASN A 517 -10.90 -3.73 -7.03
CA ASN A 517 -11.92 -2.69 -6.83
C ASN A 517 -13.32 -3.09 -7.34
N GLN A 518 -13.38 -4.00 -8.31
CA GLN A 518 -14.62 -4.53 -8.86
C GLN A 518 -15.14 -5.76 -8.10
N MET A 519 -14.29 -6.39 -7.29
CA MET A 519 -14.68 -7.56 -6.49
C MET A 519 -15.51 -7.17 -5.28
N THR A 520 -16.48 -8.02 -4.93
CA THR A 520 -17.10 -7.98 -3.61
C THR A 520 -16.22 -8.70 -2.58
N GLN A 521 -16.62 -8.69 -1.31
CA GLN A 521 -16.09 -9.68 -0.37
C GLN A 521 -16.24 -11.08 -1.00
N THR A 522 -15.16 -11.86 -0.97
CA THR A 522 -15.12 -13.21 -1.55
C THR A 522 -14.89 -14.23 -0.46
N GLN A 523 -15.50 -15.42 -0.63
CA GLN A 523 -15.14 -16.56 0.18
C GLN A 523 -13.72 -17.01 -0.22
N GLY A 524 -12.90 -17.31 0.78
CA GLY A 524 -11.59 -17.90 0.54
C GLY A 524 -11.70 -19.27 -0.10
N LYS A 525 -10.64 -19.74 -0.76
CA LYS A 525 -10.63 -21.10 -1.31
C LYS A 525 -10.59 -22.12 -0.18
N ILE A 526 -9.72 -21.89 0.80
CA ILE A 526 -9.60 -22.69 2.03
C ILE A 526 -9.69 -21.84 3.30
N SER A 527 -9.76 -20.51 3.18
CA SER A 527 -9.96 -19.58 4.30
C SER A 527 -11.42 -19.10 4.41
N TYR A 528 -11.78 -18.45 5.52
CA TYR A 528 -13.14 -17.91 5.71
C TYR A 528 -13.52 -16.83 4.69
N GLY A 529 -12.57 -16.02 4.23
CA GLY A 529 -12.88 -14.92 3.32
C GLY A 529 -11.75 -13.91 3.15
N LEU A 530 -11.90 -13.11 2.09
CA LEU A 530 -11.01 -12.02 1.72
C LEU A 530 -11.86 -10.79 1.34
N ASP A 531 -11.50 -9.60 1.82
CA ASP A 531 -12.10 -8.32 1.42
C ASP A 531 -11.03 -7.26 1.12
N PHE A 532 -10.75 -7.08 -0.16
CA PHE A 532 -9.80 -6.10 -0.68
C PHE A 532 -10.48 -4.87 -1.32
N ARG A 533 -11.80 -4.71 -1.17
CA ARG A 533 -12.54 -3.59 -1.78
C ARG A 533 -11.93 -2.26 -1.37
N ASN A 534 -11.44 -1.49 -2.32
CA ASN A 534 -10.80 -0.19 -2.07
C ASN A 534 -9.68 -0.28 -1.01
N SER A 535 -9.02 -1.44 -0.87
CA SER A 535 -7.98 -1.65 0.15
C SER A 535 -6.75 -2.32 -0.45
N LYS A 536 -5.60 -2.08 0.18
CA LYS A 536 -4.32 -2.71 -0.13
C LYS A 536 -4.02 -3.90 0.80
N ASN A 537 -4.93 -4.24 1.71
CA ASN A 537 -4.83 -5.40 2.59
C ASN A 537 -6.18 -6.11 2.75
N ASN A 538 -6.16 -7.32 3.28
CA ASN A 538 -7.40 -8.06 3.56
C ASN A 538 -8.13 -7.47 4.77
N ARG A 539 -9.26 -6.80 4.57
CA ARG A 539 -10.05 -6.23 5.67
C ARG A 539 -11.03 -7.22 6.31
N PHE A 540 -11.08 -8.46 5.83
CA PHE A 540 -11.96 -9.47 6.37
C PHE A 540 -11.37 -10.10 7.63
N VAL A 541 -11.72 -9.53 8.79
CA VAL A 541 -11.23 -9.95 10.12
C VAL A 541 -12.42 -10.31 11.03
N PRO A 542 -13.13 -11.43 10.76
CA PRO A 542 -14.14 -11.90 11.69
C PRO A 542 -13.49 -12.35 13.02
N VAL A 543 -14.26 -12.33 14.09
CA VAL A 543 -13.91 -13.04 15.32
C VAL A 543 -14.64 -14.37 15.31
N LEU A 544 -13.89 -15.45 15.56
CA LEU A 544 -14.38 -16.82 15.46
C LEU A 544 -14.55 -17.42 16.85
N GLN A 545 -15.52 -18.31 17.04
CA GLN A 545 -15.70 -19.07 18.28
C GLN A 545 -15.94 -20.54 17.96
N LEU A 546 -15.35 -21.43 18.74
CA LEU A 546 -15.59 -22.86 18.62
C LEU A 546 -16.90 -23.23 19.34
N GLN A 547 -17.88 -23.74 18.58
CA GLN A 547 -19.17 -24.20 19.08
C GLN A 547 -19.47 -25.60 18.56
N LYS A 548 -19.66 -26.56 19.47
CA LYS A 548 -20.03 -27.95 19.15
C LYS A 548 -19.12 -28.60 18.11
N GLY A 549 -17.82 -28.32 18.15
CA GLY A 549 -16.84 -28.87 17.20
C GLY A 549 -16.65 -28.07 15.92
N VAL A 550 -17.40 -26.97 15.74
CA VAL A 550 -17.36 -26.15 14.52
C VAL A 550 -16.91 -24.74 14.88
N LEU A 551 -15.97 -24.21 14.11
CA LEU A 551 -15.55 -22.83 14.24
C LEU A 551 -16.57 -21.94 13.50
N GLU A 552 -17.16 -20.98 14.19
CA GLU A 552 -18.23 -20.13 13.67
C GLU A 552 -17.85 -18.65 13.80
N MET A 553 -18.28 -17.83 12.84
CA MET A 553 -18.15 -16.37 12.93
C MET A 553 -19.18 -15.80 13.91
N LYS A 554 -18.77 -14.83 14.72
CA LYS A 554 -19.62 -14.13 15.69
C LYS A 554 -19.90 -12.67 15.34
#